data_AF-A0A969GEF2-F1
#
_entry.id   AF-A0A969GEF2-F1
#
_cell.length_a   1.000
_cell.length_b   1.000
_cell.length_c   1.000
_cell.angle_alpha   90.00
_cell.angle_beta   90.00
_cell.angle_gamma   90.00
#
_symmetry.space_group_name_H-M   'P 1'
#
loop_
_entity.id
_entity.type
_entity.pdbx_description
1 polymer ?
#
loop_
_entity_poly.entity_id
_entity_poly.type
_entity_poly.pdbx_seq_one_letter_code
_entity_poly.pdbx_strand_id
1 'polypeptide(L)'
;MQKILILILLLFGVQTLEAQQTLRKKKENDLWGFVDSSGKLMIEYQYQNVYDFYENVALVQKNDFWGFINSAGEIVVPIEFSEVQNFFECKNCKGEKR
;
A
#
# COMPACT_ATOMS: atom_id res chain seq x y z
N MET A 1 -8.50 32.14 -31.78
CA MET A 1 -9.19 30.86 -31.45
C MET A 1 -8.25 29.66 -31.31
N GLN A 2 -7.01 29.69 -31.82
CA GLN A 2 -6.07 28.54 -31.71
C GLN A 2 -5.08 28.63 -30.52
N LYS A 3 -4.92 29.80 -29.89
CA LYS A 3 -3.99 30.01 -28.75
C LYS A 3 -4.52 29.47 -27.40
N ILE A 4 -5.84 29.41 -27.22
CA ILE A 4 -6.48 28.89 -25.99
C ILE A 4 -6.43 27.35 -25.95
N LEU A 5 -6.51 26.69 -27.11
CA LEU A 5 -6.48 25.23 -27.22
C LEU A 5 -5.12 24.64 -26.80
N ILE A 6 -4.01 25.35 -27.05
CA ILE A 6 -2.65 24.91 -26.70
C ILE A 6 -2.41 24.97 -25.18
N LEU A 7 -2.94 26.00 -24.50
CA LEU A 7 -2.83 26.13 -23.03
C LEU A 7 -3.64 25.05 -22.30
N ILE A 8 -4.80 24.67 -22.84
CA ILE A 8 -5.60 23.56 -22.31
C ILE A 8 -4.84 22.23 -22.49
N LEU A 9 -4.22 21.98 -23.65
CA LEU A 9 -3.45 20.76 -23.87
C LEU A 9 -2.20 20.65 -22.95
N LEU A 10 -1.57 21.77 -22.58
CA LEU A 10 -0.48 21.79 -21.60
C LEU A 10 -0.96 21.55 -20.15
N LEU A 11 -2.18 21.98 -19.82
CA LEU A 11 -2.79 21.76 -18.50
C LEU A 11 -3.39 20.35 -18.34
N PHE A 12 -3.87 19.74 -19.43
CA PHE A 12 -4.37 18.35 -19.45
C PHE A 12 -3.23 17.33 -19.64
N GLY A 13 -2.13 17.68 -20.32
CA GLY A 13 -0.99 16.78 -20.52
C GLY A 13 -0.13 16.52 -19.27
N VAL A 14 -0.29 17.34 -18.23
CA VAL A 14 0.40 17.23 -16.94
C VAL A 14 -0.50 16.63 -15.85
N GLN A 15 -1.76 16.31 -16.15
CA GLN A 15 -2.64 15.58 -15.23
C GLN A 15 -2.31 14.09 -15.30
N THR A 16 -1.20 13.81 -14.63
CA THR A 16 -0.89 12.64 -13.83
C THR A 16 -0.79 11.29 -14.55
N LEU A 17 0.42 11.01 -15.04
CA LEU A 17 0.98 9.67 -14.88
C LEU A 17 1.24 9.50 -13.38
N GLU A 18 0.22 9.12 -12.61
CA GLU A 18 0.44 8.66 -11.24
C GLU A 18 1.23 7.37 -11.35
N ALA A 19 2.55 7.49 -11.31
CA ALA A 19 3.38 6.37 -10.90
C ALA A 19 2.84 5.98 -9.52
N GLN A 20 2.06 4.91 -9.47
CA GLN A 20 1.56 4.31 -8.24
C GLN A 20 2.74 4.25 -7.28
N GLN A 21 2.70 5.06 -6.23
CA GLN A 21 3.85 5.28 -5.36
C GLN A 21 4.27 3.93 -4.81
N THR A 22 5.45 3.46 -5.21
CA THR A 22 5.96 2.17 -4.76
C THR A 22 6.46 2.35 -3.34
N LEU A 23 5.61 2.00 -2.38
CA LEU A 23 5.94 2.02 -0.97
C LEU A 23 6.81 0.82 -0.61
N ARG A 24 7.82 1.08 0.22
CA ARG A 24 8.73 0.05 0.74
C ARG A 24 8.62 0.04 2.25
N LYS A 25 8.45 -1.14 2.83
CA LYS A 25 8.50 -1.31 4.28
C LYS A 25 9.88 -0.94 4.82
N LYS A 26 9.91 -0.22 5.94
CA LYS A 26 11.14 0.13 6.67
C LYS A 26 10.90 -0.06 8.15
N LYS A 27 11.91 -0.53 8.86
CA LYS A 27 11.87 -0.79 10.31
C LYS A 27 12.70 0.26 11.05
N GLU A 28 12.15 0.83 12.11
CA GLU A 28 12.79 1.79 13.02
C GLU A 28 12.29 1.56 14.44
N ASN A 29 13.19 1.47 15.43
CA ASN A 29 12.87 1.22 16.85
C ASN A 29 11.89 0.04 17.07
N ASP A 30 12.17 -1.08 16.41
CA ASP A 30 11.33 -2.28 16.42
C ASP A 30 9.94 -2.20 15.80
N LEU A 31 9.57 -1.05 15.25
CA LEU A 31 8.30 -0.83 14.57
C LEU A 31 8.50 -0.65 13.06
N TRP A 32 7.50 -1.06 12.30
CA TRP A 32 7.44 -0.96 10.86
C TRP A 32 6.56 0.21 10.42
N GLY A 33 6.99 0.85 9.35
CA GLY A 33 6.27 1.85 8.59
C GLY A 33 6.59 1.69 7.10
N PHE A 34 6.12 2.63 6.28
CA PHE A 34 6.38 2.62 4.84
C PHE A 34 6.96 3.94 4.36
N VAL A 35 7.96 3.84 3.50
CA VAL A 35 8.63 4.97 2.85
C VAL A 35 8.45 4.92 1.34
N ASP A 36 8.51 6.07 0.68
CA ASP A 36 8.51 6.13 -0.78
C ASP A 36 9.87 5.75 -1.41
N SER A 37 9.99 5.93 -2.72
CA SER A 37 11.22 5.68 -3.48
C SER A 37 12.39 6.59 -3.09
N SER A 38 12.10 7.80 -2.60
CA SER A 38 13.08 8.76 -2.08
C SER A 38 13.51 8.48 -0.64
N GLY A 39 12.76 7.62 0.07
CA GLY A 39 12.96 7.32 1.49
C GLY A 39 12.18 8.23 2.44
N LYS A 40 11.29 9.08 1.91
CA LYS A 40 10.37 9.89 2.70
C LYS A 40 9.36 8.98 3.40
N LEU A 41 9.12 9.23 4.69
CA LEU A 41 8.11 8.51 5.47
C LEU A 41 6.70 8.86 4.97
N MET A 42 5.95 7.82 4.62
CA MET A 42 4.57 7.92 4.13
C MET A 42 3.59 7.34 5.14
N ILE A 43 3.97 6.25 5.82
CA ILE A 43 3.19 5.60 6.88
C ILE A 43 4.09 5.43 8.09
N GLU A 44 3.66 5.94 9.25
CA GLU A 44 4.44 5.99 10.49
C GLU A 44 4.91 4.61 10.99
N TYR A 45 6.01 4.61 11.74
CA TYR A 45 6.53 3.42 12.42
C TYR A 45 5.67 3.08 13.64
N GLN A 46 4.57 2.37 13.42
CA GLN A 46 3.61 2.04 14.48
C GLN A 46 3.13 0.59 14.46
N TYR A 47 3.62 -0.23 13.53
CA TYR A 47 3.19 -1.62 13.37
C TYR A 47 4.26 -2.58 13.86
N GLN A 48 3.85 -3.63 14.59
CA GLN A 48 4.76 -4.68 15.04
C GLN A 48 5.22 -5.55 13.87
N ASN A 49 4.34 -5.79 12.89
CA ASN A 49 4.62 -6.52 11.66
C ASN A 49 3.87 -5.91 10.48
N VAL A 50 4.44 -6.01 9.28
CA VAL A 50 3.79 -5.60 8.02
C VAL A 50 4.16 -6.56 6.89
N TYR A 51 3.25 -6.71 5.93
CA TYR A 51 3.49 -7.36 4.64
C TYR A 51 3.66 -6.32 3.53
N ASP A 52 4.20 -6.75 2.40
CA ASP A 52 4.28 -5.89 1.22
C ASP A 52 2.89 -5.58 0.67
N PHE A 53 2.77 -4.46 -0.03
CA PHE A 53 1.52 -4.10 -0.70
C PHE A 53 1.20 -5.11 -1.81
N TYR A 54 0.00 -5.64 -1.79
CA TYR A 54 -0.59 -6.45 -2.86
C TYR A 54 -1.97 -5.89 -3.18
N GLU A 55 -2.27 -5.63 -4.45
CA GLU A 55 -3.53 -5.02 -4.88
C GLU A 55 -3.93 -3.75 -4.07
N ASN A 56 -2.95 -2.87 -3.81
CA ASN A 56 -3.10 -1.61 -3.06
C ASN A 56 -3.41 -1.71 -1.56
N VAL A 57 -3.37 -2.91 -0.98
CA VAL A 57 -3.50 -3.11 0.47
C VAL A 57 -2.28 -3.81 1.06
N ALA A 58 -1.99 -3.52 2.32
CA ALA A 58 -0.96 -4.19 3.09
C ALA A 58 -1.57 -4.73 4.39
N LEU A 59 -1.22 -5.96 4.73
CA LEU A 59 -1.54 -6.57 6.01
C LEU A 59 -0.60 -6.01 7.08
N VAL A 60 -1.14 -5.50 8.18
CA VAL A 60 -0.38 -4.89 9.28
C VAL A 60 -0.83 -5.43 10.63
N GLN A 61 0.10 -5.48 11.58
CA GLN A 61 -0.15 -5.91 12.96
C GLN A 61 0.09 -4.77 13.94
N LYS A 62 -0.86 -4.54 14.86
CA LYS A 62 -0.74 -3.60 15.97
C LYS A 62 -1.42 -4.17 17.20
N ASN A 63 -0.72 -4.12 18.34
CA ASN A 63 -1.17 -4.71 19.61
C ASN A 63 -1.59 -6.18 19.46
N ASP A 64 -0.82 -6.96 18.71
CA ASP A 64 -1.05 -8.37 18.39
C ASP A 64 -2.25 -8.69 17.49
N PHE A 65 -3.05 -7.69 17.12
CA PHE A 65 -4.15 -7.82 16.17
C PHE A 65 -3.73 -7.41 14.76
N TRP A 66 -4.42 -7.98 13.77
CA TRP A 66 -4.19 -7.78 12.36
C TRP A 66 -5.33 -7.01 11.70
N GLY A 67 -4.99 -6.21 10.69
CA GLY A 67 -5.93 -5.52 9.80
C GLY A 67 -5.24 -5.12 8.50
N PHE A 68 -5.97 -4.46 7.60
CA PHE A 68 -5.43 -4.02 6.32
C PHE A 68 -5.42 -2.50 6.22
N ILE A 69 -4.35 -1.96 5.65
CA ILE A 69 -4.25 -0.54 5.29
C ILE A 69 -4.08 -0.37 3.78
N ASN A 70 -4.51 0.78 3.26
CA ASN A 70 -4.18 1.19 1.89
C ASN A 70 -2.84 1.93 1.82
N SER A 71 -2.43 2.35 0.62
CA SER A 71 -1.19 3.09 0.39
C SER A 71 -1.18 4.51 0.99
N ALA A 72 -2.34 5.04 1.39
CA ALA A 72 -2.42 6.29 2.16
C ALA A 72 -2.25 6.05 3.67
N GLY A 73 -2.14 4.79 4.11
CA GLY A 73 -2.07 4.41 5.52
C GLY A 73 -3.42 4.35 6.21
N GLU A 74 -4.52 4.47 5.47
CA GLU A 74 -5.88 4.37 6.01
C GLU A 74 -6.24 2.92 6.27
N ILE A 75 -6.90 2.65 7.39
CA ILE A 75 -7.40 1.32 7.75
C ILE A 75 -8.58 0.97 6.86
N VAL A 76 -8.41 -0.03 6.00
CA VAL A 76 -9.44 -0.58 5.09
C VAL A 76 -10.18 -1.73 5.76
N VAL A 77 -9.46 -2.52 6.56
CA VAL A 77 -10.03 -3.59 7.40
C VAL A 77 -9.55 -3.35 8.83
N PRO A 78 -10.46 -3.24 9.82
CA PRO A 78 -10.10 -2.97 11.21
C PRO A 78 -9.01 -3.90 11.75
N ILE A 79 -8.16 -3.35 12.61
CA ILE A 79 -7.06 -4.09 13.26
C ILE A 79 -7.62 -4.78 14.52
N GLU A 80 -8.39 -5.84 14.33
CA GLU A 80 -9.09 -6.56 15.40
C GLU A 80 -9.05 -8.09 15.26
N PHE A 81 -8.34 -8.61 14.25
CA PHE A 81 -8.24 -10.06 14.00
C PHE A 81 -7.03 -10.64 14.72
N SER A 82 -7.24 -11.61 15.63
CA SER A 82 -6.16 -12.25 16.39
C SER A 82 -5.32 -13.23 15.56
N GLU A 83 -5.87 -13.69 14.44
CA GLU A 83 -5.23 -14.67 13.56
C GLU A 83 -5.50 -14.30 12.10
N VAL A 84 -4.51 -14.51 11.25
CA VAL A 84 -4.65 -14.38 9.80
C VAL A 84 -4.18 -15.69 9.20
N GLN A 85 -5.09 -16.44 8.56
CA GLN A 85 -4.67 -17.57 7.74
C GLN A 85 -3.82 -17.04 6.58
N ASN A 86 -2.73 -17.74 6.25
CA ASN A 86 -1.75 -17.34 5.25
C ASN A 86 -2.41 -16.85 3.95
N PHE A 87 -2.61 -15.53 3.84
CA PHE A 87 -3.23 -14.90 2.67
C PHE A 87 -2.36 -15.09 1.41
N PHE A 88 -1.05 -15.28 1.60
CA PHE A 88 -0.05 -15.39 0.54
C PHE A 88 0.40 -16.83 0.22
N GLU A 89 -0.23 -17.86 0.80
CA GLU A 89 0.05 -19.24 0.40
C GLU A 89 -0.90 -19.72 -0.69
N CYS A 90 -0.50 -19.50 -1.94
CA CYS A 90 -0.63 -20.60 -2.88
C CYS A 90 0.63 -20.79 -3.74
N LYS A 91 1.61 -21.49 -3.17
CA LYS A 91 2.79 -21.93 -3.91
C LYS A 91 2.53 -23.14 -4.83
N ASN A 92 1.36 -23.77 -4.73
CA ASN A 92 0.99 -24.98 -5.51
C ASN A 92 -0.54 -25.12 -5.74
N CYS A 93 -1.24 -24.05 -6.14
CA CYS A 93 -2.64 -24.17 -6.58
C CYS A 93 -2.71 -24.92 -7.92
N LYS A 94 -2.65 -26.26 -7.88
CA LYS A 94 -3.31 -27.06 -8.91
C LYS A 94 -4.80 -26.91 -8.62
N GLY A 95 -5.45 -26.04 -9.39
CA GLY A 95 -6.90 -25.85 -9.28
C GLY A 95 -7.60 -27.18 -9.46
N GLU A 96 -8.18 -27.71 -8.38
CA GLU A 96 -9.18 -28.74 -8.48
C GLU A 96 -10.53 -28.06 -8.30
N LYS A 97 -11.16 -27.76 -9.44
CA LYS A 97 -12.59 -27.50 -9.48
C LYS A 97 -13.28 -28.79 -9.04
N ARG A 98 -14.05 -28.74 -7.96
CA ARG A 98 -15.21 -29.61 -7.80
C ARG A 98 -16.44 -28.82 -8.17
#